data_AF-A0A453K8Y6-F1
#
_entry.id   AF-A0A453K8Y6-F1
#
_cell.length_a   1.000
_cell.length_b   1.000
_cell.length_c   1.000
_cell.angle_alpha   90.00
_cell.angle_beta   90.00
_cell.angle_gamma   90.00
#
_symmetry.space_group_name_H-M   'P 1'
#
loop_
_entity.id
_entity.type
_entity.pdbx_description
1 polymer ?
#
loop_
_entity_poly.entity_id
_entity_poly.type
_entity_poly.pdbx_seq_one_letter_code
_entity_poly.pdbx_strand_id
1 'polypeptide(L)'
;MKLDLCCCSSLTEAFCIAILEAASCGLLTVSTRVGGVPEVLPDDMIVLAEPDPEDMVRAVRQAIDILPGIDPQIMHRRMKKLYSWDDVAKRTEIVYDRAMQSSNTNLLDRLPRYLTCGAWAGKLFCLVMIINYLVWCLLEFLQPAEGIEEVPDIGPLHIHSDSVDDQCEAQRN
;
A
#
# COMPACT_ATOMS: atom_id res chain seq x y z
N MET A 1 -23.33 21.05 7.42
CA MET A 1 -23.12 20.54 6.06
C MET A 1 -22.75 19.07 6.22
N LYS A 2 -23.68 18.17 5.91
CA LYS A 2 -23.42 16.72 5.97
C LYS A 2 -22.78 16.35 4.64
N LEU A 3 -21.61 15.73 4.67
CA LEU A 3 -21.02 15.15 3.46
C LEU A 3 -21.61 13.74 3.39
N ASP A 4 -22.36 13.45 2.33
CA ASP A 4 -23.05 12.15 2.21
C ASP A 4 -22.44 11.26 1.10
N LEU A 5 -21.50 11.79 0.29
CA LEU A 5 -20.86 11.11 -0.84
C LEU A 5 -19.40 11.58 -1.03
N CYS A 6 -18.50 10.67 -1.39
CA CYS A 6 -17.14 10.98 -1.85
C CYS A 6 -16.99 10.64 -3.35
N CYS A 7 -16.33 11.49 -4.14
CA CYS A 7 -16.13 11.29 -5.58
C CYS A 7 -14.65 11.42 -5.97
N CYS A 8 -14.12 10.41 -6.66
CA CYS A 8 -12.74 10.37 -7.15
C CYS A 8 -12.70 10.11 -8.66
N SER A 9 -12.46 11.15 -9.45
CA SER A 9 -12.40 11.11 -10.92
C SER A 9 -10.97 11.05 -11.48
N SER A 10 -10.10 10.25 -10.85
CA SER A 10 -8.70 10.12 -11.27
C SER A 10 -8.61 9.38 -12.62
N LEU A 11 -7.60 9.70 -13.44
CA LEU A 11 -7.34 8.99 -14.69
C LEU A 11 -6.48 7.73 -14.48
N THR A 12 -5.73 7.69 -13.37
CA THR A 12 -4.88 6.55 -13.00
C THR A 12 -4.79 6.48 -11.47
N GLU A 13 -5.10 5.33 -10.88
CA GLU A 13 -4.90 5.15 -9.45
C GLU A 13 -4.54 3.70 -9.11
N ALA A 14 -3.56 3.49 -8.23
CA ALA A 14 -3.15 2.15 -7.81
C ALA A 14 -4.01 1.59 -6.67
N PHE A 15 -4.26 2.37 -5.61
CA PHE A 15 -4.94 1.89 -4.39
C PHE A 15 -5.58 3.06 -3.62
N CYS A 16 -6.44 3.85 -4.29
CA CYS A 16 -6.95 5.14 -3.79
C CYS A 16 -7.26 5.15 -2.29
N ILE A 17 -6.43 5.81 -1.47
CA ILE A 17 -6.64 5.80 0.00
C ILE A 17 -7.85 6.65 0.40
N ALA A 18 -8.13 7.71 -0.38
CA ALA A 18 -9.24 8.61 -0.12
C ALA A 18 -10.62 7.90 -0.13
N ILE A 19 -10.82 6.92 -1.03
CA ILE A 19 -12.08 6.15 -1.04
C ILE A 19 -12.15 5.17 0.15
N LEU A 20 -11.03 4.60 0.60
CA LEU A 20 -11.04 3.79 1.83
C LEU A 20 -11.39 4.64 3.04
N GLU A 21 -10.81 5.83 3.18
CA GLU A 21 -11.08 6.74 4.29
C GLU A 21 -12.56 7.18 4.29
N ALA A 22 -13.10 7.52 3.12
CA ALA A 22 -14.50 7.85 2.96
C ALA A 22 -15.43 6.67 3.32
N ALA A 23 -15.16 5.48 2.79
CA ALA A 23 -15.91 4.27 3.13
C ALA A 23 -15.78 3.92 4.63
N SER A 24 -14.62 4.17 5.24
CA SER A 24 -14.40 4.00 6.68
C SER A 24 -15.26 4.97 7.50
N CYS A 25 -15.54 6.17 6.98
CA CYS A 25 -16.49 7.10 7.58
C CYS A 25 -17.97 6.71 7.32
N GLY A 26 -18.22 5.60 6.61
CA GLY A 26 -19.55 5.14 6.25
C GLY A 26 -20.18 5.91 5.09
N LEU A 27 -19.37 6.52 4.22
CA LEU A 27 -19.80 7.25 3.05
C LEU A 27 -19.78 6.37 1.81
N LEU A 28 -20.83 6.47 0.98
CA LEU A 28 -20.82 5.87 -0.34
C LEU A 28 -19.79 6.58 -1.24
N THR A 29 -19.02 5.79 -1.98
CA THR A 29 -17.96 6.30 -2.85
C THR A 29 -18.33 6.15 -4.33
N VAL A 30 -17.98 7.15 -5.13
CA VAL A 30 -18.07 7.11 -6.59
C VAL A 30 -16.66 7.28 -7.13
N SER A 31 -16.21 6.38 -8.01
CA SER A 31 -14.88 6.53 -8.60
C SER A 31 -14.81 6.01 -10.03
N THR A 32 -13.80 6.47 -10.76
CA THR A 32 -13.47 5.95 -12.08
C THR A 32 -12.90 4.53 -11.97
N ARG A 33 -13.27 3.67 -12.93
CA ARG A 33 -12.81 2.28 -13.07
C ARG A 33 -11.42 2.25 -13.71
N VAL A 34 -10.41 2.77 -13.01
CA VAL A 34 -9.03 2.84 -13.51
C VAL A 34 -8.05 2.21 -12.53
N GLY A 35 -6.97 1.66 -13.07
CA GLY A 35 -5.89 1.05 -12.29
C GLY A 35 -6.40 -0.04 -11.35
N GLY A 36 -6.08 0.07 -10.05
CA GLY A 36 -6.44 -0.91 -9.02
C GLY A 36 -7.69 -0.54 -8.20
N VAL A 37 -8.43 0.50 -8.58
CA VAL A 37 -9.64 0.95 -7.86
C VAL A 37 -10.74 -0.13 -7.78
N PRO A 38 -11.03 -0.90 -8.84
CA PRO A 38 -12.06 -1.94 -8.78
C PRO A 38 -11.78 -3.05 -7.76
N GLU A 39 -10.51 -3.24 -7.38
CA GLU A 39 -10.07 -4.25 -6.41
C GLU A 39 -10.08 -3.73 -4.96
N VAL A 40 -10.25 -2.42 -4.76
CA VAL A 40 -10.11 -1.74 -3.47
C VAL A 40 -11.39 -1.80 -2.63
N LEU A 41 -12.57 -1.74 -3.24
CA LEU A 41 -13.84 -1.80 -2.52
C LEU A 41 -14.78 -2.80 -3.18
N PRO A 42 -15.57 -3.56 -2.39
CA PRO A 42 -16.64 -4.39 -2.95
C PRO A 42 -17.66 -3.55 -3.73
N ASP A 43 -18.26 -4.13 -4.77
CA ASP A 43 -19.22 -3.45 -5.67
C ASP A 43 -20.46 -2.86 -4.96
N ASP A 44 -20.77 -3.27 -3.73
CA ASP A 44 -21.87 -2.73 -2.92
C ASP A 44 -21.49 -1.50 -2.08
N MET A 45 -20.22 -1.08 -2.09
CA MET A 45 -19.69 0.09 -1.36
C MET A 45 -19.13 1.20 -2.26
N ILE A 46 -19.02 0.92 -3.55
CA ILE A 46 -18.50 1.84 -4.55
C ILE A 46 -19.34 1.78 -5.82
N VAL A 47 -19.64 2.95 -6.39
CA VAL A 47 -20.19 3.04 -7.74
C VAL A 47 -19.05 3.40 -8.69
N LEU A 48 -18.77 2.51 -9.62
CA LEU A 48 -17.70 2.68 -10.59
C LEU A 48 -18.25 3.24 -11.91
N ALA A 49 -17.56 4.24 -12.45
CA ALA A 49 -17.82 4.83 -13.77
C ALA A 49 -16.60 4.71 -14.68
N GLU A 50 -16.80 4.74 -15.98
CA GLU A 50 -15.72 4.98 -16.93
C GLU A 50 -15.15 6.40 -16.74
N PRO A 51 -13.89 6.67 -17.14
CA PRO A 51 -13.26 8.00 -17.05
C PRO A 51 -13.80 8.96 -18.12
N ASP A 52 -15.13 9.08 -18.17
CA ASP A 52 -15.92 9.93 -19.05
C ASP A 52 -16.87 10.81 -18.22
N PRO A 53 -16.99 12.12 -18.52
CA PRO A 53 -17.83 13.03 -17.74
C PRO A 53 -19.31 12.63 -17.69
N GLU A 54 -19.88 12.10 -18.78
CA GLU A 54 -21.29 11.72 -18.81
C GLU A 54 -21.55 10.51 -17.92
N ASP A 55 -20.61 9.56 -17.93
CA ASP A 55 -20.69 8.36 -17.10
C ASP A 55 -20.48 8.67 -15.62
N MET A 56 -19.56 9.58 -15.28
CA MET A 56 -19.40 10.07 -13.90
C MET A 56 -20.68 10.71 -13.37
N VAL A 57 -21.37 11.53 -14.17
CA VAL A 57 -22.65 12.12 -13.76
C VAL A 57 -23.71 11.06 -13.56
N ARG A 58 -23.75 10.02 -14.40
CA ARG A 58 -24.66 8.88 -14.26
C ARG A 58 -24.39 8.11 -12.97
N ALA A 59 -23.13 7.83 -12.66
CA ALA A 59 -22.73 7.14 -11.44
C ALA A 59 -23.05 7.95 -10.18
N VAL A 60 -22.85 9.28 -10.19
CA VAL A 60 -23.25 10.13 -9.07
C VAL A 60 -24.77 10.11 -8.86
N ARG A 61 -25.56 10.15 -9.94
CA ARG A 61 -27.03 10.03 -9.83
C ARG A 61 -27.44 8.69 -9.24
N GLN A 62 -26.85 7.60 -9.75
CA GLN A 62 -27.08 6.25 -9.21
C GLN A 62 -26.72 6.17 -7.72
N ALA A 63 -25.60 6.79 -7.32
CA ALA A 63 -25.17 6.79 -5.92
C ALA A 63 -26.15 7.55 -5.01
N ILE A 64 -26.71 8.67 -5.47
CA ILE A 64 -27.74 9.43 -4.75
C ILE A 64 -28.99 8.59 -4.52
N ASP A 65 -29.41 7.78 -5.50
CA ASP A 65 -30.59 6.91 -5.37
C ASP A 65 -30.35 5.75 -4.38
N ILE A 66 -29.11 5.25 -4.27
CA ILE A 66 -28.74 4.14 -3.37
C ILE A 66 -28.52 4.63 -1.93
N LEU A 67 -28.01 5.85 -1.77
CA LEU A 67 -27.57 6.43 -0.50
C LEU A 67 -28.56 6.26 0.68
N PRO A 68 -29.89 6.44 0.52
CA PRO A 68 -30.85 6.26 1.63
C PRO A 68 -30.92 4.85 2.20
N GLY A 69 -30.47 3.83 1.44
CA GLY A 69 -30.47 2.43 1.84
C GLY A 69 -29.20 1.99 2.57
N ILE A 70 -28.18 2.85 2.65
CA ILE A 70 -26.89 2.52 3.26
C ILE A 70 -26.88 2.90 4.74
N ASP A 71 -26.53 1.95 5.59
CA ASP A 71 -26.22 2.20 7.00
C ASP A 71 -24.70 2.45 7.16
N PRO A 72 -24.29 3.68 7.55
CA PRO A 72 -22.89 4.03 7.76
C PRO A 72 -22.17 3.12 8.78
N GLN A 73 -22.88 2.64 9.81
CA GLN A 73 -22.31 1.78 10.84
C GLN A 73 -22.03 0.36 10.33
N ILE A 74 -22.84 -0.13 9.39
CA ILE A 74 -22.58 -1.42 8.73
C ILE A 74 -21.39 -1.27 7.79
N MET A 75 -21.33 -0.20 7.01
CA MET A 75 -20.24 0.08 6.09
C MET A 75 -18.89 0.21 6.84
N HIS A 76 -18.83 1.02 7.90
CA HIS A 76 -17.64 1.15 8.74
C HIS A 76 -17.17 -0.19 9.31
N ARG A 77 -18.09 -0.99 9.89
CA ARG A 77 -17.76 -2.31 10.46
C ARG A 77 -17.24 -3.29 9.41
N ARG A 78 -17.68 -3.20 8.16
CA ARG A 78 -17.16 -4.02 7.07
C ARG A 78 -15.77 -3.54 6.64
N MET A 79 -15.54 -2.24 6.54
CA MET A 79 -14.21 -1.68 6.24
C MET A 79 -13.15 -2.10 7.26
N LYS A 80 -13.49 -2.06 8.56
CA LYS A 80 -12.59 -2.54 9.64
C LYS A 80 -12.17 -4.01 9.46
N LYS A 81 -13.01 -4.85 8.85
CA LYS A 81 -12.71 -6.26 8.59
C LYS A 81 -11.91 -6.50 7.31
N LEU A 82 -12.08 -5.64 6.30
CA LEU A 82 -11.38 -5.76 5.02
C LEU A 82 -9.94 -5.23 5.11
N TYR A 83 -9.75 -4.14 5.85
CA TYR A 83 -8.48 -3.44 5.96
C TYR A 83 -8.11 -3.22 7.42
N SER A 84 -7.12 -3.98 7.89
CA SER A 84 -6.52 -3.85 9.22
C SER A 84 -5.03 -3.54 9.09
N TRP A 85 -4.58 -2.49 9.78
CA TRP A 85 -3.16 -2.16 9.85
C TRP A 85 -2.35 -3.27 10.55
N ASP A 86 -2.95 -3.96 11.52
CA ASP A 86 -2.30 -5.09 12.21
C ASP A 86 -1.99 -6.23 11.23
N ASP A 87 -2.94 -6.54 10.34
CA ASP A 87 -2.75 -7.56 9.30
C ASP A 87 -1.71 -7.15 8.27
N VAL A 88 -1.73 -5.89 7.84
CA VAL A 88 -0.74 -5.34 6.89
C VAL A 88 0.65 -5.35 7.51
N ALA A 89 0.79 -4.94 8.78
CA ALA A 89 2.05 -4.95 9.51
C ALA A 89 2.59 -6.37 9.63
N LYS A 90 1.78 -7.33 10.09
CA LYS A 90 2.18 -8.73 10.24
C LYS A 90 2.61 -9.36 8.92
N ARG A 91 1.88 -9.11 7.83
CA ARG A 91 2.26 -9.62 6.50
C ARG A 91 3.55 -8.98 6.00
N THR A 92 3.75 -7.70 6.28
CA THR A 92 4.96 -6.97 5.91
C THR A 92 6.16 -7.49 6.69
N GLU A 93 6.03 -7.69 8.01
CA GLU A 93 7.05 -8.30 8.88
C GLU A 93 7.52 -9.65 8.34
N ILE A 94 6.60 -10.55 7.95
CA ILE A 94 6.95 -11.85 7.36
C ILE A 94 7.82 -11.69 6.10
N VAL A 95 7.56 -10.67 5.27
CA VAL A 95 8.37 -10.40 4.08
C VAL A 95 9.76 -9.88 4.47
N TYR A 96 9.83 -8.99 5.46
CA TYR A 96 11.10 -8.50 5.99
C TYR A 96 11.93 -9.63 6.61
N ASP A 97 11.35 -10.48 7.46
CA ASP A 97 12.03 -11.64 8.04
C ASP A 97 12.61 -12.55 6.96
N ARG A 98 11.82 -12.84 5.92
CA ARG A 98 12.28 -13.63 4.77
C ARG A 98 13.38 -12.94 3.99
N ALA A 99 13.31 -11.62 3.81
CA ALA A 99 14.33 -10.84 3.11
C ALA A 99 15.63 -10.78 3.92
N MET A 100 15.56 -10.65 5.24
CA MET A 100 16.73 -10.66 6.13
C MET A 100 17.41 -12.03 6.20
N GLN A 101 16.63 -13.12 6.12
CA GLN A 101 17.17 -14.48 6.01
C GLN A 101 17.76 -14.77 4.62
N SER A 102 17.46 -13.94 3.62
CA SER A 102 18.03 -14.11 2.28
C SER A 102 19.50 -13.69 2.28
N SER A 103 20.37 -14.55 1.77
CA SER A 103 21.80 -14.25 1.68
C SER A 103 22.03 -13.01 0.82
N ASN A 104 22.75 -12.01 1.34
CA ASN A 104 23.32 -10.93 0.53
C ASN A 104 24.30 -11.55 -0.47
N THR A 105 23.81 -11.87 -1.67
CA THR A 105 24.70 -12.27 -2.77
C THR A 105 25.57 -11.07 -3.08
N ASN A 106 26.89 -11.24 -3.00
CA ASN A 106 27.83 -10.19 -3.34
C ASN A 106 27.55 -9.67 -4.76
N LEU A 107 27.84 -8.40 -5.03
CA LEU A 107 27.67 -7.82 -6.37
C LEU A 107 28.37 -8.69 -7.46
N LEU A 108 29.49 -9.31 -7.09
CA LEU A 108 30.24 -10.24 -7.94
C LEU A 108 29.48 -11.56 -8.23
N ASP A 109 28.69 -12.07 -7.29
CA ASP A 109 27.86 -13.27 -7.48
C ASP A 109 26.62 -12.99 -8.35
N ARG A 110 26.25 -11.72 -8.51
CA ARG A 110 25.18 -11.28 -9.42
C ARG A 110 25.69 -11.02 -10.85
N LEU A 111 26.97 -10.71 -11.01
CA LEU A 111 27.61 -10.38 -12.29
C LEU A 111 27.38 -11.42 -13.41
N PRO A 112 27.44 -12.76 -13.15
CA PRO A 112 27.23 -13.76 -14.19
C PRO A 112 25.83 -13.71 -14.79
N ARG A 113 24.81 -13.34 -14.00
CA ARG A 113 23.41 -13.21 -14.44
C ARG A 113 23.18 -12.02 -15.38
N TYR A 114 23.98 -10.96 -15.24
CA TYR A 114 23.93 -9.80 -16.14
C TYR A 114 24.71 -10.03 -17.43
N LEU A 115 25.83 -10.77 -17.37
CA LEU A 115 26.66 -11.09 -18.54
C LEU A 115 25.99 -12.09 -19.50
N THR A 116 25.01 -12.87 -19.05
CA THR A 116 24.21 -13.75 -19.91
C THR A 116 23.24 -13.00 -20.84
N CYS A 117 22.96 -11.72 -20.58
CA CYS A 117 22.16 -10.87 -21.46
C CYS A 117 23.02 -10.25 -22.57
N GLY A 118 23.48 -11.08 -23.53
CA GLY A 118 24.03 -10.64 -24.82
C GLY A 118 25.38 -9.89 -24.79
N ALA A 119 26.15 -10.01 -25.88
CA ALA A 119 27.53 -9.49 -25.96
C ALA A 119 27.67 -7.96 -25.81
N TRP A 120 26.61 -7.20 -26.07
CA TRP A 120 26.57 -5.73 -25.94
C TRP A 120 25.94 -5.26 -24.62
N ALA A 121 24.81 -5.84 -24.22
CA ALA A 121 24.14 -5.46 -22.97
C ALA A 121 24.98 -5.79 -21.74
N GLY A 122 25.73 -6.90 -21.73
CA GLY A 122 26.69 -7.21 -20.66
C GLY A 122 27.77 -6.14 -20.47
N LYS A 123 28.34 -5.59 -21.55
CA LYS A 123 29.34 -4.51 -21.47
C LYS A 123 28.75 -3.22 -20.90
N LEU A 124 27.51 -2.90 -21.28
CA LEU A 124 26.78 -1.76 -20.71
C LEU A 124 26.53 -1.95 -19.21
N PHE A 125 26.10 -3.14 -18.78
CA PHE A 125 25.89 -3.44 -17.35
C PHE A 125 27.19 -3.35 -16.55
N CYS A 126 28.31 -3.84 -17.08
CA CYS A 126 29.62 -3.67 -16.42
C CYS A 126 29.98 -2.20 -16.25
N LEU A 127 29.76 -1.37 -17.28
CA LEU A 127 30.02 0.07 -17.20
C LEU A 127 29.12 0.75 -16.16
N VAL A 128 27.83 0.41 -16.12
CA VAL A 128 26.88 0.90 -15.10
C VAL A 128 27.30 0.48 -13.69
N MET A 129 27.80 -0.75 -13.50
CA MET A 129 28.30 -1.22 -12.21
C MET A 129 29.56 -0.46 -11.76
N ILE A 130 30.49 -0.20 -12.68
CA ILE A 130 31.68 0.63 -12.37
C ILE A 130 31.27 2.04 -11.98
N ILE A 131 30.33 2.65 -12.72
CA ILE A 131 29.80 3.98 -12.38
C ILE A 131 29.13 3.98 -11.00
N ASN A 132 28.28 2.98 -10.69
CA ASN A 132 27.66 2.85 -9.37
C ASN A 132 28.70 2.72 -8.25
N TYR A 133 29.77 1.94 -8.48
CA TYR A 133 30.87 1.82 -7.51
C TYR A 133 31.60 3.14 -7.30
N LEU A 134 31.91 3.88 -8.36
CA LEU A 134 32.53 5.21 -8.25
C LEU A 134 31.63 6.21 -7.52
N VAL A 135 30.31 6.15 -7.76
CA VAL A 135 29.33 6.97 -7.03
C VAL A 135 29.28 6.57 -5.56
N TRP A 136 29.31 5.28 -5.21
CA TRP A 136 29.44 4.84 -3.83
C TRP A 136 30.70 5.42 -3.20
N CYS A 137 31.89 5.23 -3.77
CA CYS A 137 33.13 5.77 -3.20
C CYS A 137 33.09 7.30 -3.01
N LEU A 138 32.45 8.03 -3.94
CA LEU A 138 32.25 9.47 -3.81
C LEU A 138 31.29 9.82 -2.67
N LEU A 139 30.19 9.07 -2.52
CA LEU A 139 29.23 9.23 -1.41
C LEU A 139 29.89 8.92 -0.07
N GLU A 140 30.72 7.89 0.02
CA GLU A 140 31.46 7.52 1.23
C GLU A 140 32.52 8.56 1.59
N PHE A 141 33.07 9.27 0.59
CA PHE A 141 33.94 10.43 0.81
C PHE A 141 33.18 11.68 1.28
N LEU A 142 31.99 11.94 0.73
CA LEU A 142 31.16 13.12 1.09
C LEU A 142 30.45 12.95 2.44
N GLN A 143 29.96 11.73 2.72
CA GLN A 143 29.21 11.37 3.91
C GLN A 143 29.60 9.93 4.31
N PRO A 144 30.60 9.76 5.18
CA PRO A 144 31.06 8.45 5.60
C PRO A 144 29.94 7.70 6.32
N ALA A 145 29.86 6.38 6.09
CA ALA A 145 28.86 5.52 6.70
C ALA A 145 28.95 5.52 8.25
N GLU A 146 30.14 5.76 8.80
CA GLU A 146 30.38 5.91 10.25
C GLU A 146 29.61 7.10 10.88
N GLY A 147 29.23 8.10 10.07
CA GLY A 147 28.42 9.24 10.51
C GLY A 147 26.91 9.02 10.39
N ILE A 148 26.48 7.87 9.86
CA ILE A 148 25.08 7.49 9.78
C ILE A 148 24.71 6.83 11.10
N GLU A 149 23.74 7.40 11.80
CA GLU A 149 23.19 6.79 13.00
C GLU A 149 22.62 5.41 12.64
N GLU A 150 23.26 4.35 13.13
CA GLU A 150 22.71 3.01 13.03
C GLU A 150 21.48 2.93 13.96
N VAL A 151 20.34 2.55 13.37
CA VAL A 151 19.13 2.29 14.15
C VAL A 151 19.45 1.13 15.07
N PRO A 152 19.32 1.29 16.41
CA PRO A 152 19.57 0.19 17.33
C PRO A 152 18.61 -0.95 17.05
N ASP A 153 19.13 -2.18 16.98
CA ASP A 153 18.33 -3.38 16.85
C ASP A 153 17.38 -3.47 18.05
N ILE A 154 16.10 -3.18 17.80
CA ILE A 154 15.03 -3.47 18.73
C ILE A 154 14.92 -5.00 18.72
N GLY A 155 15.42 -5.65 19.79
CA GLY A 155 15.30 -7.10 19.95
C GLY A 155 13.84 -7.58 19.79
N PRO A 156 13.60 -8.89 19.65
CA PRO A 156 12.28 -9.41 19.36
C PRO A 156 11.27 -8.85 20.36
N LEU A 157 10.35 -8.03 19.86
CA LEU A 157 9.19 -7.58 20.62
C LEU A 157 8.41 -8.84 20.97
N HIS A 158 8.56 -9.32 22.21
CA HIS A 158 7.59 -10.24 22.78
C HIS A 158 6.28 -9.47 22.87
N ILE A 159 5.49 -9.59 21.80
CA ILE A 159 4.16 -9.03 21.69
C ILE A 159 3.30 -9.67 22.79
N HIS A 160 3.11 -8.93 23.87
CA HIS A 160 2.06 -9.20 24.85
C HIS A 160 0.77 -8.53 24.34
N SER A 161 0.23 -8.99 23.22
CA SER A 161 -1.05 -8.50 22.66
C SER A 161 -2.09 -9.61 22.56
N ASP A 162 -2.20 -10.41 23.62
CA ASP A 162 -3.23 -11.45 23.76
C ASP A 162 -4.26 -11.12 24.87
N SER A 163 -4.47 -9.86 25.28
CA SER A 163 -5.44 -9.61 26.37
C SER A 163 -6.21 -8.31 26.44
N VAL A 164 -6.08 -7.36 25.50
CA VAL A 164 -6.76 -6.05 25.66
C VAL A 164 -8.15 -6.02 25.02
N ASP A 165 -8.43 -6.81 23.98
CA ASP A 165 -9.74 -6.72 23.29
C ASP A 165 -10.87 -7.57 23.92
N ASP A 166 -10.57 -8.58 24.75
CA ASP A 166 -11.62 -9.35 25.46
C ASP A 166 -12.14 -8.63 26.71
N GLN A 167 -11.45 -7.62 27.23
CA GLN A 167 -11.90 -6.91 28.45
C GLN A 167 -12.94 -5.83 28.18
N CYS A 168 -13.02 -5.29 26.95
CA CYS A 168 -14.01 -4.27 26.60
C CYS A 168 -15.42 -4.84 26.35
N GLU A 169 -15.55 -6.11 25.95
CA GLU A 169 -16.87 -6.75 25.78
C GLU A 169 -17.43 -7.30 27.11
N ALA A 170 -16.59 -7.62 28.09
CA ALA A 170 -17.03 -8.14 29.39
C ALA A 170 -17.51 -7.06 30.37
N GLN A 171 -17.27 -5.77 30.12
CA GLN A 171 -17.70 -4.67 31.00
C GLN A 171 -18.95 -3.92 30.51
N ARG A 172 -19.64 -4.45 29.49
CA ARG A 172 -20.91 -3.90 28.99
C ARG A 172 -22.05 -4.92 29.10
N ASN A 173 -22.30 -5.42 30.31
CA ASN A 173 -23.55 -6.06 30.71
C ASN A 173 -23.97 -5.54 32.10
#